data_AF-A0A1Q7QDG1-F1
#
_entry.id   AF-A0A1Q7QDG1-F1
#
_cell.length_a   1.000
_cell.length_b   1.000
_cell.length_c   1.000
_cell.angle_alpha   90.00
_cell.angle_beta   90.00
_cell.angle_gamma   90.00
#
_symmetry.space_group_name_H-M   'P 1'
#
loop_
_entity.id
_entity.type
_entity.pdbx_description
1 polymer ?
#
loop_
_entity_poly.entity_id
_entity_poly.type
_entity_poly.pdbx_seq_one_letter_code
_entity_poly.pdbx_strand_id
1 'polypeptide(L)'
;MLVGASRLGSEAIRRTEAFVDSVVDTVHPIDRDVAKIAAALRARHKSLRLPDALVLAVGRVTDASAVLTADSRWRGVDRRVQVVR
;
A
#
# COMPACT_ATOMS: atom_id res chain seq x y z
N MET A 1 -8.43 4.96 -4.79
CA MET A 1 -8.87 6.21 -5.45
C MET A 1 -8.99 6.02 -6.96
N LEU A 2 -7.93 5.57 -7.65
CA LEU A 2 -7.98 5.35 -9.10
C LEU A 2 -9.08 4.39 -9.57
N VAL A 3 -9.37 3.29 -8.85
CA VAL A 3 -10.51 2.40 -9.20
C VAL A 3 -11.85 3.14 -9.30
N GLY A 4 -12.11 4.08 -8.38
CA GLY A 4 -13.31 4.91 -8.44
C GLY A 4 -13.28 5.88 -9.61
N ALA A 5 -12.13 6.54 -9.82
CA ALA A 5 -11.91 7.45 -10.94
C ALA A 5 -12.07 6.77 -12.31
N SER A 6 -11.56 5.54 -12.46
CA SER A 6 -11.68 4.76 -13.69
C SER A 6 -13.13 4.46 -14.07
N ARG A 7 -14.04 4.38 -13.09
CA ARG A 7 -15.48 4.22 -13.35
C ARG A 7 -16.15 5.52 -13.82
N LEU A 8 -15.55 6.67 -13.50
CA LEU A 8 -16.09 8.01 -13.81
C LEU A 8 -15.51 8.62 -15.10
N GLY A 9 -14.38 8.08 -15.58
CA GLY A 9 -13.77 8.46 -16.86
C GLY A 9 -12.43 9.18 -16.73
N SER A 10 -11.85 9.52 -17.89
CA SER A 10 -10.45 9.97 -18.00
C SER A 10 -10.13 11.26 -17.24
N GLU A 11 -11.09 12.19 -17.12
CA GLU A 11 -10.91 13.41 -16.35
C GLU A 11 -10.76 13.15 -14.84
N ALA A 12 -11.55 12.23 -14.29
CA ALA A 12 -11.42 11.85 -12.88
C ALA A 12 -10.08 11.15 -12.60
N ILE A 13 -9.57 10.36 -13.56
CA ILE A 13 -8.25 9.72 -13.46
C ILE A 13 -7.17 10.79 -13.38
N ARG A 14 -7.13 11.73 -14.33
CA ARG A 14 -6.13 12.82 -14.36
C ARG A 14 -6.12 13.63 -13.06
N ARG A 15 -7.29 13.98 -12.52
CA ARG A 15 -7.38 14.69 -11.23
C ARG A 15 -6.83 13.88 -10.06
N THR A 16 -7.06 12.57 -10.06
CA THR A 16 -6.56 11.68 -9.02
C THR A 16 -5.04 11.55 -9.09
N GLU A 17 -4.48 11.41 -10.29
CA GLU A 17 -3.03 11.35 -10.51
C GLU A 17 -2.37 12.68 -10.12
N ALA A 18 -2.88 13.81 -10.59
CA ALA A 18 -2.37 15.13 -10.21
C ALA A 18 -2.40 15.37 -8.69
N PHE A 19 -3.45 14.88 -7.99
CA PHE A 19 -3.49 14.92 -6.54
C PHE A 19 -2.37 14.08 -5.91
N VAL A 20 -2.18 12.83 -6.37
CA VAL A 20 -1.07 11.97 -5.90
C VAL A 20 0.28 12.64 -6.10
N ASP A 21 0.52 13.19 -7.29
CA ASP A 21 1.78 13.87 -7.64
C ASP A 21 2.03 15.11 -6.76
N SER A 22 0.99 15.75 -6.23
CA SER A 22 1.12 16.93 -5.37
C SER A 22 1.41 16.61 -3.90
N VAL A 23 1.15 15.40 -3.43
CA VAL A 23 1.22 15.04 -2.00
C VAL A 23 2.21 13.90 -1.70
N VAL A 24 2.59 13.11 -2.70
CA VAL A 24 3.48 11.95 -2.56
C VAL A 24 4.84 12.28 -3.16
N ASP A 25 5.90 12.08 -2.39
CA ASP A 25 7.28 12.28 -2.85
C ASP A 25 7.73 11.17 -3.81
N THR A 26 7.42 9.91 -3.51
CA THR A 26 7.82 8.76 -4.35
C THR A 26 6.73 7.70 -4.43
N VAL A 27 6.42 7.28 -5.65
CA VAL A 27 5.59 6.08 -5.92
C VAL A 27 6.51 4.88 -6.12
N HIS A 28 6.54 3.96 -5.15
CA HIS A 28 7.41 2.78 -5.23
C HIS A 28 6.81 1.71 -6.15
N PRO A 29 7.55 1.17 -7.14
CA PRO A 29 7.08 0.09 -8.00
C PRO A 29 6.96 -1.24 -7.23
N ILE A 30 6.16 -2.17 -7.75
CA ILE A 30 6.16 -3.56 -7.28
C ILE A 30 7.19 -4.33 -8.11
N ASP A 31 8.37 -4.55 -7.54
CA ASP A 31 9.42 -5.37 -8.12
C ASP A 31 9.42 -6.81 -7.56
N ARG A 32 10.46 -7.57 -7.90
CA ARG A 32 10.62 -8.97 -7.46
C ARG A 32 10.76 -9.10 -5.95
N ASP A 33 11.40 -8.15 -5.28
CA ASP A 33 11.66 -8.25 -3.84
C ASP A 33 10.42 -7.85 -3.05
N VAL A 34 9.70 -6.81 -3.49
CA VAL A 34 8.36 -6.48 -2.99
C VAL A 34 7.42 -7.68 -3.13
N ALA A 35 7.39 -8.31 -4.31
CA ALA A 35 6.51 -9.45 -4.57
C ALA A 35 6.82 -10.66 -3.67
N LYS A 36 8.10 -11.02 -3.48
CA LYS A 36 8.52 -12.12 -2.59
C LYS A 36 8.13 -11.87 -1.15
N ILE A 37 8.38 -10.66 -0.65
CA ILE A 37 8.06 -10.29 0.74
C ILE A 37 6.54 -10.30 0.95
N ALA A 38 5.77 -9.77 0.00
CA ALA A 38 4.31 -9.78 0.06
C ALA A 38 3.75 -11.21 0.07
N ALA A 39 4.28 -12.10 -0.75
CA ALA A 39 3.89 -13.52 -0.76
C ALA A 39 4.18 -14.19 0.59
N ALA A 40 5.36 -13.94 1.19
CA ALA A 40 5.71 -14.47 2.50
C ALA A 40 4.79 -13.94 3.62
N LEU A 41 4.48 -12.63 3.60
CA LEU A 41 3.52 -12.02 4.52
C LEU A 41 2.12 -12.65 4.39
N ARG A 42 1.64 -12.81 3.16
CA ARG A 42 0.34 -13.45 2.87
C ARG A 42 0.30 -14.90 3.34
N ALA A 43 1.37 -15.67 3.11
CA ALA A 43 1.45 -17.07 3.54
C ALA A 43 1.41 -17.19 5.07
N ARG A 44 2.10 -16.30 5.78
CA ARG A 44 2.11 -16.27 7.25
C ARG A 44 0.79 -15.78 7.86
N HIS A 45 0.13 -14.80 7.23
CA HIS A 45 -1.07 -14.16 7.74
C HIS A 45 -2.29 -14.44 6.86
N LYS A 46 -3.01 -15.53 7.13
CA LYS A 46 -4.15 -16.01 6.31
C LYS A 46 -5.31 -15.01 6.15
N SER A 47 -5.43 -14.02 7.02
CA SER A 47 -6.43 -12.94 6.89
C SER A 47 -5.94 -11.72 6.10
N LEU A 48 -4.63 -11.55 5.93
CA LEU A 48 -4.02 -10.42 5.21
C LEU A 48 -4.16 -10.64 3.71
N ARG A 49 -4.85 -9.74 2.98
CA ARG A 49 -5.03 -9.89 1.53
C ARG A 49 -3.73 -9.55 0.79
N LEU A 50 -3.54 -10.08 -0.42
CA LEU A 50 -2.33 -9.82 -1.20
C LEU A 50 -2.09 -8.31 -1.47
N PRO A 51 -3.10 -7.49 -1.83
CA PRO A 51 -2.90 -6.04 -1.98
C PRO A 51 -2.35 -5.38 -0.71
N ASP A 52 -2.86 -5.77 0.46
CA ASP A 52 -2.40 -5.26 1.75
C ASP A 52 -0.96 -5.71 2.06
N ALA A 53 -0.65 -6.96 1.73
CA ALA A 53 0.69 -7.51 1.87
C ALA A 53 1.71 -6.81 0.98
N LEU A 54 1.32 -6.33 -0.22
CA LEU A 54 2.19 -5.55 -1.10
C LEU A 54 2.56 -4.19 -0.49
N VAL A 55 1.61 -3.50 0.13
CA VAL A 55 1.88 -2.23 0.83
C VAL A 55 2.86 -2.44 2.00
N LEU A 56 2.63 -3.48 2.80
CA LEU A 56 3.53 -3.83 3.91
C LEU A 56 4.91 -4.25 3.42
N ALA A 57 4.99 -4.93 2.27
CA ALA A 57 6.25 -5.33 1.67
C ALA A 57 7.07 -4.12 1.21
N VAL A 58 6.45 -3.11 0.58
CA VAL A 58 7.12 -1.85 0.24
C VAL A 58 7.71 -1.19 1.49
N GLY A 59 6.94 -1.13 2.59
CA GLY A 59 7.44 -0.60 3.86
C GLY A 59 8.64 -1.35 4.44
N ARG A 60 8.79 -2.65 4.14
CA ARG A 60 9.98 -3.43 4.51
C ARG A 60 11.16 -3.18 3.57
N VAL A 61 10.92 -3.17 2.26
CA VAL A 61 11.97 -2.98 1.24
C VAL A 61 12.63 -1.61 1.39
N THR A 62 11.84 -0.59 1.66
CA THR A 62 12.30 0.80 1.84
C THR A 62 12.81 1.10 3.25
N ASP A 63 12.78 0.11 4.16
CA ASP A 63 12.98 0.28 5.60
C ASP A 63 12.22 1.48 6.18
N ALA A 64 10.96 1.64 5.76
CA ALA A 64 10.12 2.75 6.19
C ALA A 64 10.01 2.77 7.72
N SER A 65 10.10 3.97 8.31
CA SER A 65 9.95 4.14 9.76
C SER A 65 8.53 3.78 10.24
N ALA A 66 7.53 3.99 9.38
CA ALA A 66 6.14 3.65 9.66
C ALA A 66 5.36 3.32 8.38
N VAL A 67 4.34 2.47 8.53
CA VAL A 67 3.28 2.24 7.55
C VAL A 67 1.97 2.71 8.16
N LEU A 68 1.45 3.83 7.65
CA LEU A 68 0.22 4.45 8.15
C LEU A 68 -1.00 3.79 7.51
N THR A 69 -1.99 3.43 8.31
CA THR A 69 -3.24 2.84 7.80
C THR A 69 -4.43 3.18 8.68
N ALA A 70 -5.62 3.27 8.09
CA ALA A 70 -6.88 3.31 8.83
C ALA A 70 -7.44 1.90 9.12
N ASP A 71 -6.87 0.84 8.53
CA ASP A 71 -7.32 -0.54 8.77
C ASP A 71 -6.68 -1.12 10.04
N SER A 72 -7.45 -1.15 11.12
CA SER A 72 -7.01 -1.72 12.39
C SER A 72 -6.66 -3.21 12.33
N ARG A 73 -7.08 -3.93 11.29
CA ARG A 73 -6.76 -5.36 11.10
C ARG A 73 -5.28 -5.62 10.81
N TRP A 74 -4.53 -4.59 10.39
CA TRP A 74 -3.09 -4.72 10.13
C TRP A 74 -2.25 -4.69 11.40
N ARG A 75 -2.86 -4.38 12.55
CA ARG A 75 -2.17 -4.34 13.85
C ARG A 75 -1.54 -5.70 14.15
N GLY A 76 -0.24 -5.69 14.44
CA GLY A 76 0.52 -6.90 14.75
C GLY A 76 0.97 -7.73 13.54
N VAL A 77 0.64 -7.32 12.31
CA VAL A 77 1.17 -7.96 11.09
C VAL A 77 2.62 -7.56 10.86
N ASP A 78 2.94 -6.27 11.02
CA ASP A 78 4.29 -5.73 10.99
C ASP A 78 4.50 -4.69 12.10
N ARG A 79 5.71 -4.63 12.66
CA ARG A 79 6.07 -3.66 13.70
C ARG A 79 5.98 -2.20 13.24
N ARG A 80 6.09 -1.96 11.93
CA ARG A 80 6.01 -0.62 11.32
C ARG A 80 4.59 -0.10 11.22
N VAL A 81 3.57 -0.95 11.40
CA VAL A 81 2.17 -0.54 11.25
C VAL A 81 1.77 0.43 12.36
N GLN A 82 1.32 1.61 11.95
CA GLN A 82 0.67 2.59 12.83
C GLN A 82 -0.75 2.83 12.32
N VAL A 83 -1.73 2.53 13.18
CA VAL A 83 -3.13 2.76 12.86
C VAL A 83 -3.47 4.21 13.20
N VAL A 84 -3.76 5.01 12.17
CA VAL A 84 -4.17 6.42 12.30
C VAL A 84 -5.70 6.50 12.34
N ARG A 85 -6.22 7.43 13.14
CA ARG A 85 -7.67 7.69 13.32
C ARG A 85 -7.96 9.16 13.10
#